data_AF-A0A066ZN38-F1
#
_entry.id   AF-A0A066ZN38-F1
#
_cell.length_a   1.000
_cell.length_b   1.000
_cell.length_c   1.000
_cell.angle_alpha   90.00
_cell.angle_beta   90.00
_cell.angle_gamma   90.00
#
_symmetry.space_group_name_H-M   'P 1'
#
loop_
_entity.id
_entity.type
_entity.pdbx_description
1 polymer ?
#
loop_
_entity_poly.entity_id
_entity_poly.type
_entity_poly.pdbx_seq_one_letter_code
_entity_poly.pdbx_strand_id
1 'polypeptide(L)'
;MKLDFLDFEQPIAELEAKIDELRHLDGKDMNLIHEVTALEEKSRSLTESIFSKLSDVQVAQVARHPQRPFLLDYIKEIFSDFTELHGDRAFADDPAIVGGLARIDGRAVMVIGQEKGRDTKEKIYRNFGMPRPEGYRKALRLMKMAERFGLPILTFIDTPGAYPGINAEERGQSEAIARNLIEMSELKVPVICTVIGEGGSGGALAIGVGDVTMMMEYSTYSVISPEGCASILWKDAANAADAATALGITSKRLKELGLIDAIIPEPLGGAHRNPQQAALTLKQALVDQLDLMENRAIDQLVDSRYQRYMKYGNFELA
;
A
#
# COMPACT_ATOMS: atom_id res chain seq x y z
N MET A 1 -16.66 -14.31 -8.07
CA MET A 1 -16.41 -12.90 -7.70
C MET A 1 -16.51 -12.12 -9.00
N LYS A 2 -17.33 -11.08 -9.09
CA LYS A 2 -17.39 -10.29 -10.33
C LYS A 2 -16.10 -9.49 -10.39
N LEU A 3 -15.19 -9.83 -11.31
CA LEU A 3 -13.98 -9.05 -11.54
C LEU A 3 -14.44 -7.69 -12.10
N ASP A 4 -14.13 -6.63 -11.36
CA ASP A 4 -14.19 -5.29 -11.91
C ASP A 4 -12.93 -5.15 -12.78
N PHE A 5 -13.10 -4.82 -14.06
CA PHE A 5 -11.98 -4.66 -14.99
C PHE A 5 -11.76 -3.18 -15.29
N LEU A 6 -10.49 -2.78 -15.34
CA LEU A 6 -10.11 -1.46 -15.83
C LEU A 6 -10.27 -1.38 -17.35
N ASP A 7 -10.31 -0.16 -17.88
CA ASP A 7 -10.53 0.07 -19.33
C ASP A 7 -9.48 -0.64 -20.21
N PHE A 8 -8.22 -0.69 -19.77
CA PHE A 8 -7.16 -1.38 -20.50
C PHE A 8 -7.20 -2.91 -20.34
N GLU A 9 -8.01 -3.44 -19.42
CA GLU A 9 -8.21 -4.87 -19.21
C GLU A 9 -9.42 -5.44 -19.96
N GLN A 10 -10.19 -4.61 -20.67
CA GLN A 10 -11.37 -5.08 -21.44
C GLN A 10 -11.06 -6.25 -22.39
N PRO A 11 -9.92 -6.28 -23.11
CA PRO A 11 -9.57 -7.45 -23.93
C PRO A 11 -9.39 -8.75 -23.12
N ILE A 12 -8.99 -8.64 -21.85
CA ILE A 12 -8.89 -9.78 -20.92
C ILE A 12 -10.29 -10.20 -20.47
N ALA A 13 -11.15 -9.22 -20.13
CA ALA A 13 -12.53 -9.46 -19.71
C ALA A 13 -13.35 -10.22 -20.79
N GLU A 14 -13.20 -9.83 -22.05
CA GLU A 14 -13.85 -10.51 -23.18
C GLU A 14 -13.41 -11.97 -23.33
N LEU A 15 -12.10 -12.25 -23.14
CA LEU A 15 -11.59 -13.62 -23.19
C LEU A 15 -12.08 -14.45 -21.99
N GLU A 16 -12.07 -13.89 -20.79
CA GLU A 16 -12.56 -14.58 -19.59
C GLU A 16 -14.06 -14.87 -19.65
N ALA A 17 -14.86 -13.93 -20.16
CA ALA A 17 -16.28 -14.16 -20.42
C ALA A 17 -16.51 -15.32 -21.39
N LYS A 18 -15.73 -15.38 -22.49
CA LYS A 18 -15.80 -16.49 -23.45
C LYS A 18 -15.37 -17.83 -22.84
N ILE A 19 -14.34 -17.83 -21.99
CA ILE A 19 -13.88 -19.03 -21.28
C ILE A 19 -14.99 -19.54 -20.34
N ASP A 20 -15.62 -18.64 -19.58
CA ASP A 20 -16.69 -19.00 -18.64
C ASP A 20 -17.95 -19.51 -19.37
N GLU A 21 -18.32 -18.90 -20.50
CA GLU A 21 -19.39 -19.42 -21.37
C GLU A 21 -19.13 -20.85 -21.85
N LEU A 22 -17.91 -21.12 -22.32
CA LEU A 22 -17.53 -22.45 -22.79
C LEU A 22 -17.47 -23.49 -21.66
N ARG A 23 -17.08 -23.09 -20.44
CA ARG A 23 -17.09 -23.96 -19.26
C ARG A 23 -18.50 -24.32 -18.80
N HIS A 24 -19.49 -23.47 -19.08
CA HIS A 24 -20.90 -23.73 -18.76
C HIS A 24 -21.60 -24.65 -19.77
N LEU A 25 -21.01 -24.87 -20.94
CA LEU A 25 -21.46 -25.89 -21.89
C LEU A 25 -20.94 -27.27 -21.44
N ASP A 26 -21.79 -28.30 -21.53
CA ASP A 26 -21.59 -29.62 -20.90
C ASP A 26 -20.22 -30.25 -21.25
N GLY A 27 -19.30 -30.25 -20.28
CA GLY A 27 -17.85 -30.44 -20.44
C GLY A 27 -17.36 -31.87 -20.73
N LYS A 28 -18.09 -32.64 -21.52
CA LYS A 28 -17.70 -34.00 -21.96
C LYS A 28 -17.16 -34.06 -23.38
N ASP A 29 -17.20 -32.96 -24.13
CA ASP A 29 -16.58 -32.87 -25.46
C ASP A 29 -15.10 -32.52 -25.33
N MET A 30 -14.22 -33.41 -25.78
CA MET A 30 -12.77 -33.20 -25.80
C MET A 30 -12.38 -31.95 -26.62
N ASN A 31 -13.16 -31.57 -27.63
CA ASN A 31 -12.91 -30.36 -28.40
C ASN A 31 -13.12 -29.08 -27.58
N LEU A 32 -14.13 -29.07 -26.70
CA LEU A 32 -14.40 -27.94 -25.81
C LEU A 32 -13.27 -27.77 -24.78
N ILE A 33 -12.74 -28.87 -24.24
CA ILE A 33 -11.61 -28.84 -23.29
C ILE A 33 -10.37 -28.23 -23.95
N HIS A 34 -10.06 -28.64 -25.19
CA HIS A 34 -8.94 -28.08 -25.95
C HIS A 34 -9.13 -26.59 -26.25
N GLU A 35 -10.33 -26.16 -26.64
CA GLU A 35 -10.62 -24.75 -26.92
C GLU A 35 -10.52 -23.89 -25.65
N VAL A 36 -11.07 -24.34 -24.53
CA VAL A 36 -10.94 -23.67 -23.22
C VAL A 36 -9.47 -23.52 -22.83
N THR A 37 -8.68 -24.59 -22.94
CA THR A 37 -7.24 -24.55 -22.60
C THR A 37 -6.49 -23.54 -23.47
N ALA A 38 -6.75 -23.52 -24.80
CA ALA A 38 -6.12 -22.56 -25.71
C ALA A 38 -6.53 -21.10 -25.40
N LEU A 39 -7.78 -20.87 -25.00
CA LEU A 39 -8.25 -19.55 -24.61
C LEU A 39 -7.65 -19.10 -23.27
N GLU A 40 -7.49 -20.00 -22.31
CA GLU A 40 -6.81 -19.72 -21.03
C GLU A 40 -5.35 -19.32 -21.25
N GLU A 41 -4.62 -20.04 -22.11
CA GLU A 41 -3.24 -19.68 -22.47
C GLU A 41 -3.18 -18.31 -23.16
N LYS A 42 -4.13 -18.04 -24.07
CA LYS A 42 -4.23 -16.73 -24.74
C LYS A 42 -4.55 -15.62 -23.74
N SER A 43 -5.46 -15.84 -22.80
CA SER A 43 -5.81 -14.88 -21.74
C SER A 43 -4.60 -14.57 -20.86
N ARG A 44 -3.86 -15.61 -20.44
CA ARG A 44 -2.62 -15.46 -19.66
C ARG A 44 -1.57 -14.63 -20.43
N SER A 45 -1.28 -15.00 -21.67
CA SER A 45 -0.29 -14.30 -22.49
C SER A 45 -0.69 -12.84 -22.78
N LEU A 46 -1.98 -12.58 -23.00
CA LEU A 46 -2.51 -11.23 -23.19
C LEU A 46 -2.35 -10.40 -21.91
N THR A 47 -2.67 -10.98 -20.75
CA THR A 47 -2.49 -10.34 -19.44
C THR A 47 -1.02 -9.99 -19.22
N GLU A 48 -0.08 -10.91 -19.48
CA GLU A 48 1.36 -10.66 -19.38
C GLU A 48 1.81 -9.52 -20.31
N SER A 49 1.33 -9.51 -21.56
CA SER A 49 1.67 -8.47 -22.55
C SER A 49 1.17 -7.09 -22.16
N ILE A 50 -0.06 -7.00 -21.61
CA ILE A 50 -0.65 -5.73 -21.15
C ILE A 50 0.07 -5.25 -19.90
N PHE A 51 0.19 -6.11 -18.88
CA PHE A 51 0.75 -5.72 -17.58
C PHE A 51 2.25 -5.42 -17.62
N SER A 52 3.01 -6.02 -18.54
CA SER A 52 4.43 -5.69 -18.73
C SER A 52 4.67 -4.30 -19.32
N LYS A 53 3.64 -3.63 -19.86
CA LYS A 53 3.73 -2.35 -20.58
C LYS A 53 2.84 -1.25 -19.98
N LEU A 54 2.40 -1.41 -18.73
CA LEU A 54 1.58 -0.39 -18.09
C LEU A 54 2.32 0.95 -18.01
N SER A 55 1.64 2.02 -18.40
CA SER A 55 2.06 3.39 -18.12
C SER A 55 1.89 3.73 -16.64
N ASP A 56 2.54 4.79 -16.15
CA ASP A 56 2.48 5.17 -14.73
C ASP A 56 1.05 5.48 -14.26
N VAL A 57 0.21 6.04 -15.14
CA VAL A 57 -1.21 6.29 -14.83
C VAL A 57 -2.02 4.99 -14.78
N GLN A 58 -1.72 4.01 -15.63
CA GLN A 58 -2.36 2.70 -15.57
C GLN A 58 -1.95 1.96 -14.28
N VAL A 59 -0.68 2.08 -13.86
CA VAL A 59 -0.25 1.59 -12.55
C VAL A 59 -1.03 2.26 -11.42
N ALA A 60 -1.23 3.59 -11.48
CA ALA A 60 -2.07 4.29 -10.50
C ALA A 60 -3.53 3.81 -10.51
N GLN A 61 -4.09 3.46 -11.67
CA GLN A 61 -5.42 2.85 -11.75
C GLN A 61 -5.47 1.47 -11.06
N VAL A 62 -4.42 0.64 -11.22
CA VAL A 62 -4.30 -0.64 -10.49
C VAL A 62 -4.13 -0.43 -8.99
N ALA A 63 -3.38 0.59 -8.56
CA ALA A 63 -3.23 0.98 -7.15
C ALA A 63 -4.57 1.40 -6.51
N ARG A 64 -5.45 2.01 -7.31
CA ARG A 64 -6.78 2.49 -6.92
C ARG A 64 -7.89 1.47 -7.18
N HIS A 65 -7.54 0.26 -7.61
CA HIS A 65 -8.52 -0.73 -8.04
C HIS A 65 -9.54 -1.04 -6.92
N PRO A 66 -10.85 -1.07 -7.17
CA PRO A 66 -11.87 -1.28 -6.13
C PRO A 66 -11.71 -2.61 -5.36
N GLN A 67 -11.22 -3.64 -6.04
CA GLN A 67 -10.95 -4.96 -5.47
C GLN A 67 -9.51 -5.12 -4.96
N ARG A 68 -8.69 -4.06 -4.95
CA ARG A 68 -7.34 -4.15 -4.38
C ARG A 68 -7.44 -4.53 -2.90
N PRO A 69 -6.64 -5.49 -2.41
CA PRO A 69 -6.66 -5.84 -0.99
C PRO A 69 -6.19 -4.66 -0.13
N PHE A 70 -6.92 -4.41 0.95
CA PHE A 70 -6.62 -3.41 1.97
C PHE A 70 -5.95 -4.07 3.17
N LEU A 71 -5.61 -3.27 4.18
CA LEU A 71 -4.92 -3.74 5.38
C LEU A 71 -5.65 -4.92 6.04
N LEU A 72 -6.97 -4.83 6.24
CA LEU A 72 -7.72 -5.87 6.93
C LEU A 72 -7.73 -7.22 6.19
N ASP A 73 -7.64 -7.23 4.85
CA ASP A 73 -7.50 -8.48 4.09
C ASP A 73 -6.13 -9.11 4.37
N TYR A 74 -5.06 -8.31 4.33
CA TYR A 74 -3.72 -8.81 4.65
C TYR A 74 -3.59 -9.23 6.10
N ILE A 75 -4.23 -8.53 7.04
CA ILE A 75 -4.26 -8.95 8.46
C ILE A 75 -4.81 -10.36 8.59
N LYS A 76 -5.95 -10.62 7.94
CA LYS A 76 -6.64 -11.91 7.99
C LYS A 76 -5.81 -13.05 7.39
N GLU A 77 -5.09 -12.79 6.30
CA GLU A 77 -4.34 -13.82 5.57
C GLU A 77 -2.92 -14.04 6.12
N ILE A 78 -2.27 -13.00 6.67
CA ILE A 78 -0.84 -13.03 7.04
C ILE A 78 -0.63 -13.29 8.54
N PHE A 79 -1.51 -12.73 9.39
CA PHE A 79 -1.27 -12.66 10.82
C PHE A 79 -2.22 -13.56 11.62
N SER A 80 -1.72 -14.06 12.75
CA SER A 80 -2.54 -14.71 13.77
C SER A 80 -2.69 -13.83 15.01
N ASP A 81 -3.66 -14.14 15.86
CA ASP A 81 -3.92 -13.46 17.13
C ASP A 81 -4.03 -11.93 17.04
N PHE A 82 -4.55 -11.41 15.91
CA PHE A 82 -4.73 -9.97 15.74
C PHE A 82 -5.75 -9.42 16.73
N THR A 83 -5.32 -8.47 17.55
CA THR A 83 -6.15 -7.73 18.51
C THR A 83 -6.09 -6.25 18.17
N GLU A 84 -7.15 -5.72 17.57
CA GLU A 84 -7.26 -4.30 17.26
C GLU A 84 -7.29 -3.44 18.53
N LEU A 85 -6.57 -2.33 18.51
CA LEU A 85 -6.46 -1.39 19.62
C LEU A 85 -6.94 0.00 19.21
N HIS A 86 -7.95 0.50 19.90
CA HIS A 86 -8.68 1.73 19.53
C HIS A 86 -8.22 2.98 20.29
N GLY A 87 -8.45 4.14 19.67
CA GLY A 87 -8.41 5.47 20.28
C GLY A 87 -7.02 6.10 20.41
N ASP A 88 -6.97 7.42 20.40
CA ASP A 88 -5.76 8.23 20.64
C ASP A 88 -5.53 8.62 22.11
N ARG A 89 -6.55 8.39 22.96
CA ARG A 89 -6.62 8.78 24.39
C ARG A 89 -6.84 10.27 24.64
N ALA A 90 -7.16 11.05 23.63
CA ALA A 90 -7.36 12.49 23.74
C ALA A 90 -8.67 12.97 23.09
N PHE A 91 -8.96 12.51 21.87
CA PHE A 91 -10.08 13.00 21.09
C PHE A 91 -11.01 11.88 20.62
N ALA A 92 -10.52 10.95 19.80
CA ALA A 92 -11.36 9.92 19.20
C ALA A 92 -10.57 8.68 18.76
N ASP A 93 -11.31 7.65 18.33
CA ASP A 93 -10.79 6.56 17.51
C ASP A 93 -11.04 6.88 16.04
N ASP A 94 -9.99 7.00 15.24
CA ASP A 94 -10.12 7.24 13.81
C ASP A 94 -10.24 5.90 13.05
N PRO A 95 -11.38 5.64 12.38
CA PRO A 95 -11.58 4.40 11.63
C PRO A 95 -10.74 4.32 10.35
N ALA A 96 -10.12 5.41 9.89
CA ALA A 96 -9.21 5.40 8.76
C ALA A 96 -7.84 4.78 9.10
N ILE A 97 -7.50 4.65 10.40
CA ILE A 97 -6.29 3.98 10.87
C ILE A 97 -6.67 2.75 11.70
N VAL A 98 -6.30 1.58 11.20
CA VAL A 98 -6.40 0.31 11.93
C VAL A 98 -5.03 -0.03 12.50
N GLY A 99 -5.01 -0.56 13.72
CA GLY A 99 -3.75 -1.07 14.28
C GLY A 99 -3.94 -1.86 15.56
N GLY A 100 -2.99 -2.74 15.84
CA GLY A 100 -3.13 -3.72 16.91
C GLY A 100 -1.93 -4.66 17.04
N LEU A 101 -1.97 -5.47 18.10
CA LEU A 101 -1.00 -6.53 18.32
C LEU A 101 -1.35 -7.72 17.45
N ALA A 102 -0.35 -8.37 16.87
CA ALA A 102 -0.52 -9.56 16.05
C ALA A 102 0.68 -10.49 16.20
N ARG A 103 0.59 -11.66 15.58
CA ARG A 103 1.72 -12.56 15.37
C ARG A 103 1.93 -12.86 13.89
N ILE A 104 3.18 -12.85 13.45
CA ILE A 104 3.62 -13.36 12.15
C ILE A 104 4.60 -14.49 12.40
N ASP A 105 4.27 -15.71 11.97
CA ASP A 105 5.03 -16.93 12.25
C ASP A 105 5.43 -17.09 13.74
N GLY A 106 4.49 -16.75 14.62
CA GLY A 106 4.66 -16.81 16.07
C GLY A 106 5.38 -15.59 16.69
N ARG A 107 6.05 -14.74 15.90
CA ARG A 107 6.72 -13.52 16.36
C ARG A 107 5.70 -12.42 16.63
N ALA A 108 5.72 -11.84 17.83
CA ALA A 108 4.83 -10.74 18.21
C ALA A 108 5.23 -9.43 17.51
N VAL A 109 4.26 -8.73 16.93
CA VAL A 109 4.46 -7.49 16.18
C VAL A 109 3.33 -6.49 16.43
N MET A 110 3.60 -5.21 16.19
CA MET A 110 2.60 -4.16 16.11
C MET A 110 2.28 -3.87 14.65
N VAL A 111 1.03 -4.08 14.24
CA VAL A 111 0.55 -3.79 12.88
C VAL A 111 -0.23 -2.49 12.90
N ILE A 112 0.05 -1.57 11.95
CA ILE A 112 -0.65 -0.29 11.83
C ILE A 112 -0.83 0.04 10.34
N GLY A 113 -1.93 0.64 9.93
CA GLY A 113 -2.03 1.18 8.58
C GLY A 113 -3.36 1.82 8.27
N GLN A 114 -3.46 2.39 7.07
CA GLN A 114 -4.73 2.96 6.62
C GLN A 114 -5.67 1.88 6.11
N GLU A 115 -6.97 2.09 6.30
CA GLU A 115 -8.02 1.19 5.86
C GLU A 115 -9.10 1.98 5.10
N LYS A 116 -9.29 1.67 3.82
CA LYS A 116 -10.19 2.42 2.93
C LYS A 116 -11.65 2.02 3.03
N GLY A 117 -11.93 0.76 3.38
CA GLY A 117 -13.28 0.20 3.33
C GLY A 117 -13.71 -0.25 1.93
N ARG A 118 -14.46 -1.36 1.85
CA ARG A 118 -14.80 -2.02 0.59
C ARG A 118 -16.01 -1.40 -0.08
N ASP A 119 -17.12 -1.36 0.65
CA ASP A 119 -18.39 -0.84 0.15
C ASP A 119 -18.54 0.66 0.44
N THR A 120 -19.57 1.29 -0.14
CA THR A 120 -19.82 2.73 0.02
C THR A 120 -20.01 3.13 1.49
N LYS A 121 -20.66 2.29 2.29
CA LYS A 121 -20.93 2.58 3.71
C LYS A 121 -19.64 2.53 4.51
N GLU A 122 -18.81 1.51 4.28
CA GLU A 122 -17.49 1.39 4.89
C GLU A 122 -16.55 2.52 4.46
N LYS A 123 -16.54 2.88 3.17
CA LYS A 123 -15.74 4.00 2.66
C LYS A 123 -16.09 5.31 3.34
N ILE A 124 -17.37 5.60 3.53
CA ILE A 124 -17.81 6.80 4.27
C ILE A 124 -17.38 6.70 5.74
N TYR A 125 -17.59 5.55 6.38
CA TYR A 125 -17.20 5.34 7.78
C TYR A 125 -15.71 5.55 8.00
N ARG A 126 -14.87 4.96 7.14
CA ARG A 126 -13.39 5.03 7.20
C ARG A 126 -12.80 6.23 6.47
N ASN A 127 -13.64 7.17 6.05
CA ASN A 127 -13.23 8.37 5.35
C ASN A 127 -12.31 8.09 4.15
N PHE A 128 -12.60 7.01 3.40
CA PHE A 128 -11.82 6.54 2.25
C PHE A 128 -10.33 6.31 2.57
N GLY A 129 -10.02 5.96 3.81
CA GLY A 129 -8.65 5.77 4.28
C GLY A 129 -7.86 7.07 4.38
N MET A 130 -8.53 8.22 4.50
CA MET A 130 -7.92 9.53 4.77
C MET A 130 -7.96 9.83 6.27
N PRO A 131 -6.85 9.68 7.01
CA PRO A 131 -6.84 9.90 8.44
C PRO A 131 -6.99 11.39 8.79
N ARG A 132 -7.62 11.61 9.93
CA ARG A 132 -7.66 12.87 10.68
C ARG A 132 -6.51 12.88 11.71
N PRO A 133 -6.28 14.00 12.41
CA PRO A 133 -5.13 14.12 13.31
C PRO A 133 -5.14 13.05 14.42
N GLU A 134 -6.32 12.75 14.97
CA GLU A 134 -6.54 11.67 15.95
C GLU A 134 -6.08 10.28 15.44
N GLY A 135 -6.15 10.01 14.13
CA GLY A 135 -5.65 8.76 13.53
C GLY A 135 -4.13 8.67 13.58
N TYR A 136 -3.42 9.75 13.29
CA TYR A 136 -1.96 9.79 13.39
C TYR A 136 -1.49 9.72 14.85
N ARG A 137 -2.21 10.37 15.77
CA ARG A 137 -1.95 10.25 17.22
C ARG A 137 -2.19 8.84 17.75
N LYS A 138 -3.26 8.16 17.29
CA LYS A 138 -3.50 6.73 17.56
C LYS A 138 -2.34 5.89 17.05
N ALA A 139 -1.90 6.10 15.80
CA ALA A 139 -0.76 5.39 15.23
C ALA A 139 0.50 5.56 16.09
N LEU A 140 0.85 6.79 16.46
CA LEU A 140 2.02 7.07 17.30
C LEU A 140 1.91 6.42 18.69
N ARG A 141 0.73 6.46 19.32
CA ARG A 141 0.49 5.77 20.59
C ARG A 141 0.78 4.27 20.49
N LEU A 142 0.36 3.64 19.39
CA LEU A 142 0.62 2.22 19.14
C LEU A 142 2.10 1.95 18.88
N MET A 143 2.78 2.80 18.10
CA MET A 143 4.22 2.70 17.89
C MET A 143 5.02 2.82 19.19
N LYS A 144 4.67 3.78 20.06
CA LYS A 144 5.31 3.93 21.38
C LYS A 144 5.01 2.78 22.33
N MET A 145 3.85 2.13 22.19
CA MET A 145 3.55 0.88 22.90
C MET A 145 4.45 -0.26 22.40
N ALA A 146 4.61 -0.40 21.08
CA ALA A 146 5.49 -1.40 20.50
C ALA A 146 6.94 -1.22 20.97
N GLU A 147 7.46 0.00 20.93
CA GLU A 147 8.79 0.35 21.45
C GLU A 147 8.97 -0.05 22.92
N ARG A 148 7.99 0.25 23.78
CA ARG A 148 8.03 -0.09 25.21
C ARG A 148 8.20 -1.59 25.46
N PHE A 149 7.62 -2.42 24.59
CA PHE A 149 7.64 -3.87 24.72
C PHE A 149 8.66 -4.54 23.78
N GLY A 150 9.49 -3.76 23.07
CA GLY A 150 10.48 -4.30 22.15
C GLY A 150 9.89 -5.02 20.94
N LEU A 151 8.68 -4.62 20.50
CA LEU A 151 7.99 -5.26 19.38
C LEU A 151 8.35 -4.56 18.06
N PRO A 152 8.68 -5.31 16.98
CA PRO A 152 8.77 -4.76 15.64
C PRO A 152 7.45 -4.13 15.20
N ILE A 153 7.53 -3.06 14.41
CA ILE A 153 6.39 -2.33 13.87
C ILE A 153 6.32 -2.58 12.36
N LEU A 154 5.14 -2.98 11.90
CA LEU A 154 4.81 -3.17 10.49
C LEU A 154 3.73 -2.17 10.09
N THR A 155 4.07 -1.21 9.22
CA THR A 155 3.12 -0.20 8.74
C THR A 155 2.69 -0.48 7.31
N PHE A 156 1.39 -0.37 7.04
CA PHE A 156 0.79 -0.58 5.72
C PHE A 156 0.17 0.72 5.22
N ILE A 157 0.74 1.24 4.13
CA ILE A 157 0.39 2.53 3.55
C ILE A 157 -0.61 2.32 2.41
N ASP A 158 -1.81 2.84 2.59
CA ASP A 158 -2.85 2.89 1.55
C ASP A 158 -3.84 4.05 1.76
N THR A 159 -3.43 5.24 1.34
CA THR A 159 -4.21 6.47 1.52
C THR A 159 -4.05 7.39 0.33
N PRO A 160 -5.13 8.05 -0.13
CA PRO A 160 -5.00 9.14 -1.10
C PRO A 160 -4.38 10.39 -0.46
N GLY A 161 -4.31 10.46 0.88
CA GLY A 161 -3.69 11.54 1.64
C GLY A 161 -4.35 11.75 3.00
N ALA A 162 -3.78 12.65 3.78
CA ALA A 162 -4.41 13.12 5.02
C ALA A 162 -5.71 13.86 4.70
N TYR A 163 -6.74 13.73 5.54
CA TYR A 163 -8.04 14.35 5.28
C TYR A 163 -7.93 15.90 5.28
N PRO A 164 -8.26 16.58 4.16
CA PRO A 164 -8.10 18.03 4.03
C PRO A 164 -9.37 18.78 4.43
N GLY A 165 -9.80 18.64 5.69
CA GLY A 165 -11.04 19.24 6.21
C GLY A 165 -10.81 20.25 7.33
N ILE A 166 -11.73 21.21 7.49
CA ILE A 166 -11.68 22.25 8.54
C ILE A 166 -11.45 21.64 9.93
N ASN A 167 -12.24 20.62 10.26
CA ASN A 167 -12.13 19.90 11.53
C ASN A 167 -10.75 19.25 11.74
N ALA A 168 -10.07 18.82 10.68
CA ALA A 168 -8.71 18.28 10.77
C ALA A 168 -7.69 19.41 11.02
N GLU A 169 -7.85 20.55 10.36
CA GLU A 169 -6.99 21.73 10.58
C GLU A 169 -7.14 22.28 12.01
N GLU A 170 -8.37 22.45 12.51
CA GLU A 170 -8.65 22.91 13.88
C GLU A 170 -8.02 22.00 14.95
N ARG A 171 -7.79 20.72 14.63
CA ARG A 171 -7.18 19.73 15.52
C ARG A 171 -5.70 19.48 15.24
N GLY A 172 -5.08 20.25 14.34
CA GLY A 172 -3.65 20.18 14.05
C GLY A 172 -3.23 18.99 13.18
N GLN A 173 -3.76 18.90 11.96
CA GLN A 173 -3.35 17.88 10.98
C GLN A 173 -1.86 17.94 10.68
N SER A 174 -1.30 19.14 10.48
CA SER A 174 0.14 19.31 10.26
C SER A 174 0.97 18.91 11.49
N GLU A 175 0.51 19.25 12.70
CA GLU A 175 1.21 18.87 13.94
C GLU A 175 1.22 17.35 14.14
N ALA A 176 0.08 16.68 13.95
CA ALA A 176 -0.02 15.25 14.14
C ALA A 176 0.88 14.48 13.15
N ILE A 177 0.93 14.92 11.89
CA ILE A 177 1.86 14.37 10.89
C ILE A 177 3.31 14.64 11.31
N ALA A 178 3.68 15.91 11.54
CA ALA A 178 5.06 16.29 11.86
C ALA A 178 5.57 15.60 13.12
N ARG A 179 4.73 15.47 14.15
CA ARG A 179 5.07 14.78 15.39
C ARG A 179 5.37 13.30 15.14
N ASN A 180 4.59 12.62 14.30
CA ASN A 180 4.89 11.26 13.91
C ASN A 180 6.25 11.15 13.21
N LEU A 181 6.57 12.05 12.28
CA LEU A 181 7.86 11.99 11.56
C LEU A 181 9.06 12.03 12.51
N ILE A 182 9.03 12.95 13.48
CA ILE A 182 10.09 13.10 14.48
C ILE A 182 10.17 11.84 15.34
N GLU A 183 9.06 11.45 15.94
CA GLU A 183 9.03 10.34 16.90
C GLU A 183 9.36 8.99 16.25
N MET A 184 8.93 8.77 15.01
CA MET A 184 9.27 7.57 14.25
C MET A 184 10.75 7.50 13.90
N SER A 185 11.41 8.64 13.64
CA SER A 185 12.85 8.66 13.39
C SER A 185 13.68 8.17 14.57
N GLU A 186 13.14 8.28 15.80
CA GLU A 186 13.82 7.94 17.05
C GLU A 186 13.40 6.58 17.65
N LEU A 187 12.44 5.86 17.05
CA LEU A 187 11.94 4.59 17.59
C LEU A 187 13.06 3.54 17.70
N LYS A 188 13.19 2.94 18.89
CA LYS A 188 14.20 1.94 19.26
C LYS A 188 13.81 0.49 18.96
N VAL A 189 12.97 0.29 17.95
CA VAL A 189 12.54 -1.02 17.44
C VAL A 189 12.55 -1.00 15.91
N PRO A 190 12.65 -2.17 15.25
CA PRO A 190 12.52 -2.24 13.80
C PRO A 190 11.18 -1.73 13.31
N VAL A 191 11.20 -0.91 12.26
CA VAL A 191 10.02 -0.35 11.58
C VAL A 191 10.11 -0.68 10.10
N ILE A 192 9.18 -1.51 9.62
CA ILE A 192 9.09 -1.91 8.21
C ILE A 192 7.84 -1.27 7.61
N CYS A 193 8.03 -0.39 6.63
CA CYS A 193 6.95 0.31 5.95
C CYS A 193 6.66 -0.32 4.59
N THR A 194 5.40 -0.66 4.32
CA THR A 194 4.98 -1.23 3.04
C THR A 194 3.87 -0.41 2.43
N VAL A 195 4.08 0.12 1.23
CA VAL A 195 2.99 0.70 0.43
C VAL A 195 2.24 -0.42 -0.26
N ILE A 196 1.00 -0.65 0.16
CA ILE A 196 0.15 -1.70 -0.38
C ILE A 196 -0.85 -1.18 -1.40
N GLY A 197 -1.08 0.13 -1.49
CA GLY A 197 -1.94 0.76 -2.51
C GLY A 197 -1.45 2.14 -2.90
N GLU A 198 -2.09 3.18 -2.37
CA GLU A 198 -1.69 4.57 -2.61
C GLU A 198 -0.84 5.13 -1.47
N GLY A 199 0.30 5.71 -1.80
CA GLY A 199 1.15 6.49 -0.90
C GLY A 199 0.91 7.99 -1.08
N GLY A 200 -0.21 8.49 -0.58
CA GLY A 200 -0.59 9.90 -0.72
C GLY A 200 0.15 10.86 0.22
N SER A 201 1.17 11.54 -0.29
CA SER A 201 1.81 12.72 0.31
C SER A 201 2.23 12.54 1.78
N GLY A 202 2.20 13.62 2.56
CA GLY A 202 2.51 13.62 3.99
C GLY A 202 1.59 12.71 4.82
N GLY A 203 0.38 12.43 4.33
CA GLY A 203 -0.55 11.55 5.03
C GLY A 203 -0.14 10.07 5.01
N ALA A 204 0.53 9.64 3.94
CA ALA A 204 1.22 8.36 3.87
C ALA A 204 2.52 8.38 4.68
N LEU A 205 3.32 9.45 4.54
CA LEU A 205 4.62 9.58 5.21
C LEU A 205 4.50 9.61 6.74
N ALA A 206 3.37 10.07 7.29
CA ALA A 206 3.07 10.09 8.72
C ALA A 206 3.12 8.71 9.42
N ILE A 207 3.10 7.61 8.66
CA ILE A 207 3.40 6.26 9.16
C ILE A 207 4.46 5.56 8.30
N GLY A 208 5.22 6.32 7.51
CA GLY A 208 6.16 5.83 6.50
C GLY A 208 7.63 6.11 6.82
N VAL A 209 7.94 6.49 8.06
CA VAL A 209 9.31 6.69 8.54
C VAL A 209 9.81 5.41 9.21
N GLY A 210 10.69 4.66 8.54
CA GLY A 210 11.15 3.36 9.03
C GLY A 210 12.53 2.96 8.53
N ASP A 211 12.95 1.76 8.91
CA ASP A 211 14.25 1.19 8.54
C ASP A 211 14.26 0.65 7.11
N VAL A 212 13.10 0.16 6.68
CA VAL A 212 12.87 -0.41 5.35
C VAL A 212 11.56 0.14 4.79
N THR A 213 11.60 0.55 3.53
CA THR A 213 10.43 0.94 2.74
C THR A 213 10.29 -0.03 1.58
N MET A 214 9.21 -0.80 1.57
CA MET A 214 8.82 -1.70 0.49
C MET A 214 7.59 -1.16 -0.23
N MET A 215 7.45 -1.52 -1.50
CA MET A 215 6.26 -1.20 -2.29
C MET A 215 5.76 -2.44 -3.00
N MET A 216 4.46 -2.68 -2.97
CA MET A 216 3.83 -3.62 -3.90
C MET A 216 4.03 -3.13 -5.34
N GLU A 217 4.21 -4.05 -6.29
CA GLU A 217 4.60 -3.74 -7.68
C GLU A 217 3.76 -2.63 -8.30
N TYR A 218 2.44 -2.68 -8.14
CA TYR A 218 1.49 -1.72 -8.70
C TYR A 218 1.00 -0.70 -7.67
N SER A 219 1.66 -0.56 -6.53
CA SER A 219 1.44 0.57 -5.62
C SER A 219 2.13 1.84 -6.12
N THR A 220 1.66 2.99 -5.65
CA THR A 220 2.22 4.31 -6.01
C THR A 220 2.62 5.09 -4.78
N TYR A 221 3.61 5.98 -4.87
CA TYR A 221 3.98 6.89 -3.79
C TYR A 221 4.33 8.26 -4.39
N SER A 222 3.68 9.33 -3.94
CA SER A 222 3.87 10.66 -4.51
C SER A 222 3.66 11.77 -3.48
N VAL A 223 4.35 12.90 -3.69
CA VAL A 223 4.19 14.13 -2.89
C VAL A 223 2.83 14.81 -3.11
N ILE A 224 2.20 14.58 -4.26
CA ILE A 224 0.90 15.13 -4.66
C ILE A 224 0.20 14.14 -5.59
N SER A 225 -1.14 14.13 -5.62
CA SER A 225 -1.86 13.33 -6.61
C SER A 225 -1.53 13.79 -8.05
N PRO A 226 -1.50 12.87 -9.04
CA PRO A 226 -1.31 13.25 -10.44
C PRO A 226 -2.32 14.30 -10.91
N GLU A 227 -3.58 14.17 -10.50
CA GLU A 227 -4.64 15.12 -10.82
C GLU A 227 -4.37 16.50 -10.21
N GLY A 228 -3.92 16.55 -8.96
CA GLY A 228 -3.56 17.80 -8.29
C GLY A 228 -2.37 18.48 -8.95
N CYS A 229 -1.34 17.73 -9.29
CA CYS A 229 -0.16 18.23 -10.01
C CYS A 229 -0.53 18.80 -11.38
N ALA A 230 -1.33 18.06 -12.16
CA ALA A 230 -1.82 18.48 -13.47
C ALA A 230 -2.63 19.79 -13.38
N SER A 231 -3.51 19.91 -12.39
CA SER A 231 -4.30 21.12 -12.17
C SER A 231 -3.46 22.37 -11.85
N ILE A 232 -2.25 22.20 -11.30
CA ILE A 232 -1.36 23.31 -10.89
C ILE A 232 -0.40 23.65 -12.02
N LEU A 233 0.35 22.67 -12.53
CA LEU A 233 1.44 22.89 -13.48
C LEU A 233 0.94 22.99 -14.93
N TRP A 234 -0.08 22.20 -15.29
CA TRP A 234 -0.71 22.25 -16.62
C TRP A 234 -2.00 23.09 -16.65
N LYS A 235 -2.52 23.50 -15.49
CA LYS A 235 -3.82 24.20 -15.35
C LYS A 235 -5.01 23.40 -15.89
N ASP A 236 -4.85 22.08 -16.01
CA ASP A 236 -5.86 21.17 -16.53
C ASP A 236 -5.62 19.75 -16.01
N ALA A 237 -6.59 19.23 -15.26
CA ALA A 237 -6.54 17.90 -14.65
C ALA A 237 -6.52 16.76 -15.68
N ALA A 238 -6.92 17.00 -16.94
CA ALA A 238 -6.84 16.00 -18.00
C ALA A 238 -5.38 15.56 -18.28
N ASN A 239 -4.39 16.35 -17.89
CA ASN A 239 -2.97 16.02 -18.03
C ASN A 239 -2.42 15.16 -16.87
N ALA A 240 -3.29 14.46 -16.14
CA ALA A 240 -2.89 13.59 -15.03
C ALA A 240 -1.91 12.48 -15.44
N ALA A 241 -2.01 11.98 -16.68
CA ALA A 241 -1.08 10.98 -17.21
C ALA A 241 0.36 11.53 -17.32
N ASP A 242 0.52 12.70 -17.94
CA ASP A 242 1.82 13.37 -18.05
C ASP A 242 2.38 13.74 -16.68
N ALA A 243 1.52 14.20 -15.77
CA ALA A 243 1.90 14.51 -14.40
C ALA A 243 2.37 13.26 -13.62
N ALA A 244 1.70 12.12 -13.76
CA ALA A 244 2.09 10.86 -13.13
C ALA A 244 3.50 10.43 -13.56
N THR A 245 3.80 10.52 -14.85
CA THR A 245 5.13 10.21 -15.40
C THR A 245 6.18 11.21 -14.96
N ALA A 246 5.88 12.51 -14.98
CA ALA A 246 6.80 13.55 -14.53
C ALA A 246 7.16 13.42 -13.04
N LEU A 247 6.19 13.01 -12.20
CA LEU A 247 6.39 12.80 -10.77
C LEU A 247 7.19 11.52 -10.46
N GLY A 248 7.17 10.51 -11.33
CA GLY A 248 7.87 9.25 -11.12
C GLY A 248 7.29 8.41 -9.96
N ILE A 249 5.97 8.22 -9.96
CA ILE A 249 5.21 7.68 -8.81
C ILE A 249 5.29 6.17 -8.59
N THR A 250 5.84 5.42 -9.55
CA THR A 250 5.79 3.95 -9.56
C THR A 250 6.89 3.30 -8.73
N SER A 251 6.62 2.10 -8.20
CA SER A 251 7.58 1.31 -7.42
C SER A 251 8.93 1.15 -8.13
N LYS A 252 8.93 0.84 -9.43
CA LYS A 252 10.13 0.72 -10.27
C LYS A 252 10.93 2.02 -10.28
N ARG A 253 10.28 3.14 -10.56
CA ARG A 253 10.96 4.45 -10.62
C ARG A 253 11.52 4.87 -9.28
N LEU A 254 10.77 4.70 -8.20
CA LEU A 254 11.22 5.02 -6.84
C LEU A 254 12.37 4.11 -6.38
N LYS A 255 12.41 2.86 -6.85
CA LYS A 255 13.53 1.95 -6.59
C LYS A 255 14.80 2.38 -7.31
N GLU A 256 14.70 2.81 -8.57
CA GLU A 256 15.83 3.37 -9.34
C GLU A 256 16.41 4.62 -8.67
N LEU A 257 15.55 5.45 -8.07
CA LEU A 257 15.94 6.65 -7.33
C LEU A 257 16.50 6.35 -5.93
N GLY A 258 16.52 5.09 -5.50
CA GLY A 258 16.99 4.70 -4.17
C GLY A 258 16.07 5.15 -3.02
N LEU A 259 14.81 5.49 -3.29
CA LEU A 259 13.85 5.94 -2.29
C LEU A 259 13.17 4.77 -1.56
N ILE A 260 13.19 3.57 -2.16
CA ILE A 260 12.66 2.34 -1.56
C ILE A 260 13.67 1.18 -1.62
N ASP A 261 13.49 0.19 -0.74
CA ASP A 261 14.40 -0.93 -0.56
C ASP A 261 14.00 -2.18 -1.34
N ALA A 262 12.70 -2.43 -1.51
CA ALA A 262 12.23 -3.60 -2.21
C ALA A 262 10.91 -3.35 -2.95
N ILE A 263 10.76 -4.05 -4.06
CA ILE A 263 9.49 -4.17 -4.77
C ILE A 263 8.97 -5.58 -4.51
N ILE A 264 7.73 -5.67 -4.02
CA ILE A 264 7.04 -6.92 -3.74
C ILE A 264 6.22 -7.26 -5.00
N PRO A 265 6.56 -8.33 -5.73
CA PRO A 265 5.87 -8.66 -6.97
C PRO A 265 4.41 -9.00 -6.70
N GLU A 266 3.52 -8.53 -7.57
CA GLU A 266 2.11 -8.87 -7.50
C GLU A 266 1.82 -10.11 -8.38
N PRO A 267 0.73 -10.86 -8.11
CA PRO A 267 0.25 -11.88 -9.04
C PRO A 267 0.05 -11.31 -10.44
N LEU A 268 0.03 -12.19 -11.44
CA LEU A 268 -0.25 -11.79 -12.81
C LEU A 268 -1.58 -11.01 -12.88
N GLY A 269 -1.51 -9.78 -13.39
CA GLY A 269 -2.64 -8.87 -13.46
C GLY A 269 -2.96 -8.10 -12.18
N GLY A 270 -2.11 -8.17 -11.15
CA GLY A 270 -2.22 -7.39 -9.92
C GLY A 270 -2.82 -8.15 -8.73
N ALA A 271 -2.66 -7.57 -7.53
CA ALA A 271 -3.02 -8.18 -6.24
C ALA A 271 -4.51 -8.52 -6.12
N HIS A 272 -5.38 -7.78 -6.80
CA HIS A 272 -6.82 -7.99 -6.77
C HIS A 272 -7.25 -9.29 -7.49
N ARG A 273 -6.44 -9.80 -8.44
CA ARG A 273 -6.75 -11.05 -9.16
C ARG A 273 -6.44 -12.30 -8.35
N ASN A 274 -5.46 -12.24 -7.46
CA ASN A 274 -5.17 -13.32 -6.51
C ASN A 274 -4.70 -12.75 -5.15
N PRO A 275 -5.63 -12.29 -4.30
CA PRO A 275 -5.31 -11.70 -3.00
C PRO A 275 -4.51 -12.62 -2.08
N GLN A 276 -4.78 -13.93 -2.14
CA GLN A 276 -4.11 -14.94 -1.32
C GLN A 276 -2.63 -15.04 -1.70
N GLN A 277 -2.32 -15.16 -3.00
CA GLN A 277 -0.93 -15.17 -3.46
C GLN A 277 -0.22 -13.85 -3.14
N ALA A 278 -0.90 -12.71 -3.31
CA ALA A 278 -0.34 -11.41 -2.94
C ALA A 278 -0.01 -11.33 -1.45
N ALA A 279 -0.89 -11.85 -0.58
CA ALA A 279 -0.66 -11.92 0.87
C ALA A 279 0.52 -12.84 1.22
N LEU A 280 0.66 -13.99 0.56
CA LEU A 280 1.80 -14.89 0.77
C LEU A 280 3.13 -14.25 0.36
N THR A 281 3.18 -13.58 -0.80
CA THR A 281 4.39 -12.87 -1.24
C THR A 281 4.75 -11.73 -0.28
N LEU A 282 3.75 -10.96 0.17
CA LEU A 282 3.93 -9.90 1.15
C LEU A 282 4.41 -10.44 2.50
N LYS A 283 3.81 -11.53 2.99
CA LYS A 283 4.23 -12.22 4.22
C LYS A 283 5.70 -12.61 4.15
N GLN A 284 6.13 -13.25 3.06
CA GLN A 284 7.52 -13.67 2.90
C GLN A 284 8.46 -12.46 2.95
N ALA A 285 8.14 -11.39 2.22
CA ALA A 285 8.95 -10.16 2.26
C ALA A 285 9.04 -9.55 3.67
N LEU A 286 7.94 -9.55 4.43
CA LEU A 286 7.93 -9.06 5.81
C LEU A 286 8.80 -9.93 6.72
N VAL A 287 8.70 -11.26 6.62
CA VAL A 287 9.51 -12.21 7.40
C VAL A 287 11.00 -12.04 7.08
N ASP A 288 11.36 -11.96 5.80
CA ASP A 288 12.74 -11.77 5.37
C ASP A 288 13.33 -10.48 5.95
N GLN A 289 12.58 -9.37 5.93
CA GLN A 289 13.02 -8.11 6.52
C GLN A 289 13.10 -8.17 8.05
N LEU A 290 12.15 -8.85 8.70
CA LEU A 290 12.18 -9.04 10.15
C LEU A 290 13.41 -9.85 10.59
N ASP A 291 13.77 -10.88 9.85
CA ASP A 291 14.96 -11.72 10.13
C ASP A 291 16.27 -10.95 9.92
N LEU A 292 16.33 -10.09 8.90
CA LEU A 292 17.49 -9.21 8.66
C LEU A 292 17.71 -8.17 9.78
N MET A 293 16.65 -7.82 10.52
CA MET A 293 16.69 -6.80 11.58
C MET A 293 16.87 -7.39 12.97
N GLU A 294 16.60 -8.68 13.18
CA GLU A 294 16.63 -9.34 14.50
C GLU A 294 18.00 -9.27 15.20
N ASN A 295 19.09 -9.22 14.42
CA ASN A 295 20.45 -9.20 14.96
C ASN A 295 21.11 -7.81 14.96
N ARG A 296 20.37 -6.74 14.64
CA ARG A 296 20.94 -5.39 14.64
C ARG A 296 20.88 -4.77 16.02
N ALA A 297 21.98 -4.15 16.44
CA ALA A 297 21.99 -3.36 17.67
C ALA A 297 21.05 -2.15 17.51
N ILE A 298 20.27 -1.84 18.55
CA ILE A 298 19.28 -0.76 18.55
C ILE A 298 19.91 0.58 18.14
N ASP A 299 21.09 0.91 18.68
CA ASP A 299 21.77 2.17 18.37
C ASP A 299 22.17 2.25 16.89
N GLN A 300 22.56 1.12 16.28
CA GLN A 300 22.86 1.05 14.84
C GLN A 300 21.59 1.18 14.01
N LEU A 301 20.46 0.67 14.49
CA LEU A 301 19.18 0.75 13.81
C LEU A 301 18.69 2.20 13.74
N VAL A 302 18.73 2.92 14.87
CA VAL A 302 18.37 4.35 14.92
C VAL A 302 19.31 5.20 14.08
N ASP A 303 20.64 5.00 14.18
CA ASP A 303 21.60 5.75 13.35
C ASP A 303 21.42 5.44 11.86
N SER A 304 21.24 4.16 11.49
CA SER A 304 20.99 3.78 10.09
C SER A 304 19.74 4.45 9.53
N ARG A 305 18.66 4.53 10.32
CA ARG A 305 17.44 5.24 9.95
C ARG A 305 17.70 6.73 9.76
N TYR A 306 18.40 7.37 10.69
CA TYR A 306 18.77 8.78 10.55
C TYR A 306 19.59 9.04 9.28
N GLN A 307 20.66 8.27 9.06
CA GLN A 307 21.52 8.40 7.88
C GLN A 307 20.76 8.14 6.57
N ARG A 308 19.81 7.20 6.56
CA ARG A 308 18.94 6.94 5.40
C ARG A 308 18.21 8.21 4.97
N TYR A 309 17.51 8.87 5.90
CA TYR A 309 16.73 10.06 5.57
C TYR A 309 17.60 11.28 5.24
N MET A 310 18.77 11.42 5.87
CA MET A 310 19.73 12.48 5.53
C MET A 310 20.35 12.35 4.13
N LYS A 311 20.36 11.14 3.57
CA LYS A 311 20.84 10.88 2.20
C LYS A 311 19.80 11.19 1.12
N TYR A 312 18.53 11.38 1.49
CA TYR A 312 17.51 11.71 0.50
C TYR A 312 17.68 13.14 -0.04
N GLY A 313 17.58 13.25 -1.36
CA GLY A 313 17.81 14.49 -2.09
C GLY A 313 18.99 14.37 -3.03
N ASN A 314 19.00 15.19 -4.07
CA ASN A 314 20.12 15.33 -4.99
C ASN A 314 20.28 16.82 -5.30
N PHE A 315 21.32 17.42 -4.75
CA PHE A 315 21.59 18.85 -4.85
C PHE A 315 23.08 19.08 -5.11
N GLU A 316 23.38 20.12 -5.88
CA GLU A 316 24.74 20.61 -6.04
C GLU A 316 25.06 21.51 -4.83
N LEU A 317 26.19 21.26 -4.16
CA LEU A 317 26.70 22.16 -3.15
C LEU A 317 27.29 23.40 -3.84
N ALA A 318 26.86 24.58 -3.39
CA ALA A 318 27.34 25.87 -3.88
C ALA A 318 28.80 26.14 -3.54
#